data_AF-S9UJX6-F1
#
_entry.id   AF-S9UJX6-F1
#
_cell.length_a   1.000
_cell.length_b   1.000
_cell.length_c   1.000
_cell.angle_alpha   90.00
_cell.angle_beta   90.00
_cell.angle_gamma   90.00
#
_symmetry.space_group_name_H-M   'P 1'
#
loop_
_entity.id
_entity.type
_entity.pdbx_description
1 polymer ?
#
loop_
_entity_poly.entity_id
_entity_poly.type
_entity_poly.pdbx_seq_one_letter_code
_entity_poly.pdbx_strand_id
1 'polypeptide(L)'
;MAWTCSASTNEKLVLALQREMLVKSDSVLRAMLAIDRGLFLPPEVLPYAYEDRPLPIGYNVTISAPHMHAMMLELMAPYVKPKAAGRLCACWTSAAAAGT
;
A
#
# COMPACT_ATOMS: atom_id res chain seq x y z
N MET A 1 14.40 -6.06 18.74
CA MET A 1 14.39 -4.73 18.11
C MET A 1 12.94 -4.33 17.90
N ALA A 2 12.49 -3.22 18.48
CA ALA A 2 11.14 -2.72 18.27
C ALA A 2 11.24 -1.61 17.23
N TRP A 3 10.74 -1.85 16.02
CA TRP A 3 10.58 -0.80 15.02
C TRP A 3 9.51 0.16 15.55
N THR A 4 9.84 1.45 15.71
CA THR A 4 8.90 2.46 16.17
C THR A 4 8.54 3.39 15.01
N CYS A 5 7.86 2.83 14.00
CA CYS A 5 7.42 3.61 12.83
C CYS A 5 6.02 4.23 12.98
N SER A 6 5.44 4.20 14.19
CA SER A 6 4.09 4.68 14.46
C SER A 6 3.92 6.17 14.13
N ALA A 7 2.77 6.54 13.57
CA ALA A 7 2.46 7.92 13.22
C ALA A 7 0.97 8.26 13.41
N SER A 8 0.56 9.49 13.06
CA SER A 8 -0.84 9.93 13.12
C SER A 8 -1.59 9.86 11.80
N THR A 9 -0.89 9.66 10.68
CA THR A 9 -1.48 9.54 9.33
C THR A 9 -0.76 8.45 8.54
N ASN A 10 -1.44 7.91 7.53
CA ASN A 10 -0.85 6.92 6.62
C ASN A 10 0.46 7.41 6.00
N GLU A 11 0.46 8.63 5.47
CA GLU A 11 1.63 9.24 4.85
C GLU A 11 2.82 9.27 5.80
N LYS A 12 2.62 9.72 7.04
CA LYS A 12 3.70 9.81 8.04
C LYS A 12 4.21 8.43 8.45
N LEU A 13 3.31 7.44 8.55
CA LEU A 13 3.68 6.05 8.83
C LEU A 13 4.56 5.50 7.70
N VAL A 14 4.15 5.69 6.45
CA VAL A 14 4.91 5.20 5.28
C VAL A 14 6.27 5.90 5.16
N LEU A 15 6.33 7.21 5.42
CA LEU A 15 7.59 7.96 5.46
C LEU A 15 8.49 7.50 6.62
N ALA A 16 7.94 7.14 7.78
CA ALA A 16 8.71 6.58 8.88
C ALA A 16 9.30 5.21 8.50
N LEU A 17 8.51 4.33 7.86
CA LEU A 17 9.00 3.04 7.34
C LEU A 17 10.12 3.22 6.31
N GLN A 18 10.05 4.25 5.47
CA GLN A 18 11.11 4.59 4.53
C GLN A 18 12.40 5.05 5.24
N ARG A 19 12.27 5.90 6.28
CA ARG A 19 13.43 6.37 7.08
C ARG A 19 14.18 5.23 7.76
N GLU A 20 13.44 4.23 8.23
CA GLU A 20 14.00 3.01 8.84
C GLU A 20 14.49 1.97 7.82
N MET A 21 14.57 2.33 6.53
CA MET A 21 15.05 1.47 5.44
C MET A 21 14.23 0.16 5.26
N LEU A 22 12.98 0.15 5.72
CA LEU A 22 12.05 -0.96 5.53
C LEU A 22 11.36 -0.90 4.17
N VAL A 23 11.12 0.32 3.66
CA VAL A 23 10.66 0.57 2.29
C VAL A 23 11.82 1.19 1.51
N LYS A 24 12.25 0.52 0.44
CA LYS A 24 13.40 0.88 -0.39
C LYS A 24 12.99 1.17 -1.82
N SER A 25 12.00 0.45 -2.33
CA SER A 25 11.54 0.55 -3.71
C SER A 25 10.49 1.64 -3.85
N ASP A 26 10.65 2.51 -4.85
CA ASP A 26 9.69 3.58 -5.14
C ASP A 26 8.28 3.04 -5.49
N SER A 27 8.21 1.86 -6.13
CA SER A 27 6.95 1.18 -6.41
C SER A 27 6.20 0.78 -5.14
N VAL A 28 6.91 0.28 -4.12
CA VAL A 28 6.35 -0.13 -2.84
C VAL A 28 5.91 1.11 -2.05
N LEU A 29 6.73 2.16 -2.03
CA LEU A 29 6.38 3.44 -1.41
C LEU A 29 5.07 3.99 -1.97
N ARG A 30 4.96 4.07 -3.30
CA ARG A 30 3.73 4.55 -3.96
C ARG A 30 2.53 3.65 -3.68
N ALA A 31 2.71 2.34 -3.66
CA ALA A 31 1.62 1.41 -3.34
C ALA A 31 1.11 1.58 -1.92
N MET A 32 2.00 1.76 -0.94
CA MET A 32 1.63 1.96 0.45
C MET A 32 0.98 3.33 0.69
N LEU A 33 1.42 4.39 -0.01
CA LEU A 33 0.78 5.71 0.04
C LEU A 33 -0.60 5.74 -0.62
N ALA A 34 -0.82 4.92 -1.66
CA ALA A 34 -2.08 4.89 -2.38
C ALA A 34 -3.20 4.16 -1.62
N ILE A 35 -2.86 3.29 -0.67
CA ILE A 35 -3.80 2.43 0.05
C ILE A 35 -3.78 2.77 1.53
N ASP A 36 -4.86 3.40 2.00
CA ASP A 36 -4.97 3.74 3.41
C ASP A 36 -5.30 2.50 4.27
N ARG A 37 -4.37 2.15 5.17
CA ARG A 37 -4.54 1.13 6.21
C ARG A 37 -5.80 1.34 7.06
N GLY A 38 -6.20 2.58 7.32
CA GLY A 38 -7.40 2.88 8.12
C GLY A 38 -8.68 2.29 7.55
N LEU A 39 -8.75 2.06 6.23
CA LEU A 39 -9.93 1.51 5.55
C LEU A 39 -10.20 0.03 5.85
N PHE A 40 -9.21 -0.69 6.37
CA PHE A 40 -9.32 -2.13 6.66
C PHE A 40 -9.61 -2.43 8.13
N LEU A 41 -9.75 -1.40 8.96
CA LEU A 41 -9.89 -1.53 10.39
C LEU A 41 -11.33 -1.25 10.84
N PRO A 42 -11.83 -1.99 11.84
CA PRO A 42 -13.12 -1.70 12.43
C PRO A 42 -13.01 -0.42 13.30
N PRO A 43 -14.13 0.28 13.55
CA PRO A 43 -14.13 1.61 14.16
C PRO A 43 -13.52 1.66 15.56
N GLU A 44 -13.52 0.55 16.30
CA GLU A 44 -13.00 0.45 17.66
C GLU A 44 -11.49 0.59 17.73
N VAL A 45 -10.78 0.29 16.64
CA VAL A 45 -9.30 0.33 16.60
C VAL A 45 -8.75 1.40 15.65
N LEU A 46 -9.61 2.19 15.02
CA LEU A 46 -9.20 3.33 14.17
C LEU A 46 -8.25 4.33 14.85
N PRO A 47 -8.37 4.65 16.16
CA PRO A 47 -7.40 5.51 16.84
C PRO A 47 -5.96 4.99 16.79
N TYR A 48 -5.81 3.67 16.63
CA TYR A 48 -4.52 2.98 16.59
C TYR A 48 -4.09 2.60 15.18
N ALA A 49 -4.81 3.04 14.14
CA ALA A 49 -4.67 2.56 12.77
C ALA A 49 -3.24 2.64 12.22
N TYR A 50 -2.50 3.65 12.63
CA TYR A 50 -1.16 3.98 12.14
C TYR A 50 -0.05 3.64 13.13
N GLU A 51 -0.35 2.81 14.13
CA GLU A 51 0.66 2.25 15.02
C GLU A 51 1.36 1.06 14.37
N ASP A 52 2.68 0.97 14.53
CA ASP A 52 3.48 -0.11 13.95
C ASP A 52 3.36 -1.43 14.75
N ARG A 53 2.13 -1.93 14.89
CA ARG A 53 1.80 -3.16 15.60
C ARG A 53 0.63 -3.92 14.97
N PRO A 54 0.46 -5.20 15.29
CA PRO A 54 -0.75 -5.93 14.91
C PRO A 54 -1.98 -5.34 15.58
N LEU A 55 -3.08 -5.26 14.82
CA LEU A 55 -4.38 -4.79 15.31
C LEU A 55 -5.46 -5.85 15.05
N PRO A 56 -6.40 -6.07 15.98
CA PRO A 56 -7.50 -7.01 15.76
C PRO A 56 -8.49 -6.43 14.74
N ILE A 57 -8.97 -7.29 13.83
CA ILE A 57 -9.99 -6.94 12.83
C ILE A 57 -11.32 -7.71 13.05
N GLY A 58 -11.43 -8.40 14.19
CA GLY A 58 -12.53 -9.32 14.50
C GLY A 58 -12.15 -10.79 14.26
N TYR A 59 -13.08 -11.70 14.51
CA TYR A 59 -12.94 -13.16 14.25
C TYR A 59 -11.66 -13.80 14.81
N ASN A 60 -11.14 -13.30 15.93
CA ASN A 60 -9.88 -13.74 16.53
C ASN A 60 -8.67 -13.68 15.57
N VAL A 61 -8.69 -12.78 14.60
CA VAL A 61 -7.60 -12.53 13.66
C VAL A 61 -7.12 -11.08 13.75
N THR A 62 -5.87 -10.88 13.34
CA THR A 62 -5.22 -9.57 13.36
C THR A 62 -4.72 -9.21 11.97
N ILE A 63 -4.76 -7.92 11.65
CA ILE A 63 -3.96 -7.37 10.56
C ILE A 63 -2.52 -7.21 11.05
N SER A 64 -1.55 -7.68 10.27
CA SER A 64 -0.13 -7.61 10.65
C SER A 64 0.34 -6.16 10.80
N ALA A 65 1.48 -5.98 11.46
CA ALA A 65 2.11 -4.68 11.60
C ALA A 65 2.47 -4.06 10.23
N PRO A 66 2.43 -2.74 10.07
CA PRO A 66 2.88 -2.03 8.87
C PRO A 66 4.27 -2.45 8.37
N HIS A 67 5.27 -2.61 9.25
CA HIS A 67 6.61 -3.04 8.82
C HIS A 67 6.63 -4.44 8.18
N MET A 68 5.78 -5.36 8.65
CA MET A 68 5.66 -6.70 8.05
C MET A 68 5.13 -6.63 6.61
N HIS A 69 4.14 -5.77 6.37
CA HIS A 69 3.62 -5.55 5.02
C HIS A 69 4.67 -4.90 4.11
N ALA A 70 5.42 -3.91 4.61
CA ALA A 70 6.52 -3.30 3.86
C ALA A 70 7.56 -4.34 3.43
N MET A 71 8.04 -5.17 4.36
CA MET A 71 9.01 -6.23 4.06
C MET A 71 8.48 -7.24 3.05
N MET A 72 7.22 -7.69 3.20
CA MET A 72 6.59 -8.61 2.26
C MET A 72 6.52 -7.99 0.85
N LEU A 73 6.11 -6.72 0.75
CA LEU A 73 6.02 -6.02 -0.53
C LEU A 73 7.38 -5.84 -1.19
N GLU A 74 8.43 -5.51 -0.44
CA GLU A 74 9.80 -5.43 -0.97
C GLU A 74 10.29 -6.77 -1.52
N LEU A 75 9.99 -7.87 -0.84
CA LEU A 75 10.32 -9.22 -1.32
C LEU A 75 9.54 -9.59 -2.59
N MET A 76 8.31 -9.12 -2.72
CA MET A 76 7.46 -9.39 -3.89
C MET A 76 7.68 -8.43 -5.06
N ALA A 77 8.23 -7.23 -4.81
CA ALA A 77 8.45 -6.19 -5.81
C ALA A 77 9.08 -6.67 -7.13
N PRO A 78 10.13 -7.54 -7.16
CA PRO A 78 10.70 -8.03 -8.42
C PRO A 78 9.79 -8.98 -9.19
N TYR A 79 8.80 -9.61 -8.53
CA TYR A 79 7.88 -10.57 -9.14
C TYR A 79 6.57 -9.93 -9.59
N VAL A 80 6.22 -8.76 -9.05
CA VAL A 80 5.01 -8.03 -9.41
C VAL A 80 5.26 -7.23 -10.69
N LYS A 81 4.67 -7.70 -11.79
CA LYS A 81 4.71 -6.95 -13.05
C LYS A 81 3.90 -5.65 -12.90
N PRO A 82 4.47 -4.49 -13.28
CA PRO A 82 3.70 -3.26 -13.29
C PRO A 82 2.49 -3.43 -14.21
N LYS A 83 1.31 -3.05 -13.72
CA LYS A 83 0.12 -2.98 -14.56
C LYS A 83 0.45 -1.99 -15.68
N ALA A 84 0.48 -2.45 -16.92
CA ALA A 84 0.81 -1.59 -18.05
C ALA A 84 -0.14 -0.39 -18.04
N ALA A 85 0.41 0.79 -17.72
CA ALA A 85 -0.32 2.03 -17.82
C ALA A 85 -0.68 2.23 -19.30
N GLY A 86 -1.97 2.15 -19.61
CA GLY A 86 -2.49 2.67 -20.88
C GLY A 86 -2.21 1.86 -22.14
N ARG A 87 -2.50 0.55 -22.15
CA ARG A 87 -3.01 -0.07 -23.38
C ARG A 87 -4.50 -0.37 -23.20
N LEU A 88 -5.31 0.69 -23.25
CA LEU A 88 -6.62 0.49 -23.87
C LEU A 88 -6.34 -0.08 -25.25
N CYS A 89 -6.96 -1.20 -25.57
CA CYS A 89 -6.93 -1.79 -26.90
C CYS A 89 -7.16 -0.69 -27.94
N ALA A 90 -6.15 -0.41 -28.77
CA ALA A 90 -6.21 0.59 -29.86
C ALA A 90 -7.21 0.21 -30.98
N CYS A 91 -8.03 -0.84 -30.78
CA CYS A 91 -9.09 -1.23 -31.70
C CYS A 91 -10.23 -0.21 -31.78
N TRP A 92 -10.37 0.71 -30.82
CA TRP A 92 -11.50 1.65 -30.79
C TRP A 92 -11.23 3.01 -31.44
N THR A 93 -9.99 3.35 -31.78
CA THR A 93 -9.68 4.66 -32.40
C THR A 93 -9.65 4.65 -33.93
N SER A 94 -9.73 3.48 -34.58
CA SER A 94 -9.81 3.40 -36.05
C SER A 94 -11.23 3.47 -36.61
N ALA A 95 -12.28 3.50 -35.78
CA ALA A 95 -13.67 3.57 -36.24
C ALA A 95 -14.21 5.01 -36.39
N ALA A 96 -13.45 6.04 -36.03
CA ALA A 96 -13.91 7.44 -36.02
C ALA A 96 -13.38 8.31 -37.18
N ALA A 97 -12.73 7.72 -38.20
CA ALA A 97 -12.10 8.48 -39.30
C ALA A 97 -12.51 8.01 -40.71
N ALA A 98 -13.76 7.61 -40.90
CA ALA A 98 -14.33 7.41 -42.24
C ALA A 98 -15.77 7.93 -42.27
N GLY A 99 -15.93 9.20 -42.62
CA GLY A 99 -17.24 9.81 -42.76
C GLY A 99 -17.18 11.32 -42.96
N THR A 100 -16.62 11.76 -44.09
CA THR A 100 -17.08 12.82 -45.02
C THR A 100 -15.99 13.12 -46.02
#